data_AF-A0A3R7J121-F1
#
_entry.id   AF-A0A3R7J121-F1
#
_cell.length_a   1.000
_cell.length_b   1.000
_cell.length_c   1.000
_cell.angle_alpha   90.00
_cell.angle_beta   90.00
_cell.angle_gamma   90.00
#
_symmetry.space_group_name_H-M   'P 1'
#
loop_
_entity.id
_entity.type
_entity.pdbx_description
1 polymer ?
#
loop_
_entity_poly.entity_id
_entity_poly.type
_entity_poly.pdbx_seq_one_letter_code
_entity_poly.pdbx_strand_id
1 'polypeptide(L)'
;MSDQGPESGEESATPPDAVLDELFATIESRKDELPEGSYTASLFTHEKGENAVLEKIGEETTEAILAAKDDDRDELTAESADLVYHLLVLFAMKDLDVDDLRGELRDRF
;
A
#
# COMPACT_ATOMS: atom_id res chain seq x y z
N MET A 1 -10.66 -17.73 -46.57
CA MET A 1 -10.03 -16.76 -45.66
C MET A 1 -10.82 -16.84 -44.37
N SER A 2 -10.35 -17.66 -43.44
CA SER A 2 -11.02 -17.91 -42.17
C SER A 2 -10.20 -17.24 -41.08
N ASP A 3 -10.81 -16.18 -40.56
CA ASP A 3 -10.81 -15.71 -39.17
C ASP A 3 -9.51 -15.77 -38.35
N GLN A 4 -9.04 -14.56 -38.01
CA GLN A 4 -8.18 -14.20 -36.89
C GLN A 4 -9.05 -14.28 -35.62
N GLY A 5 -8.64 -14.64 -34.41
CA GLY A 5 -7.37 -15.01 -33.78
C GLY A 5 -7.71 -15.57 -32.38
N PRO A 6 -6.75 -16.01 -31.55
CA PRO A 6 -7.06 -16.51 -30.21
C PRO A 6 -7.38 -15.36 -29.25
N GLU A 7 -8.24 -15.69 -28.31
CA GLU A 7 -9.00 -14.84 -27.40
C GLU A 7 -8.15 -13.95 -26.50
N SER A 8 -8.71 -12.76 -26.24
CA SER A 8 -8.26 -11.75 -25.29
C SER A 8 -8.10 -12.33 -23.88
N GLY A 9 -7.00 -11.91 -23.24
CA GLY A 9 -6.52 -12.43 -21.96
C GLY A 9 -7.53 -12.39 -20.82
N GLU A 10 -7.44 -13.42 -19.99
CA GLU A 10 -7.97 -13.45 -18.64
C GLU A 10 -7.26 -12.36 -17.82
N GLU A 11 -7.96 -11.25 -17.56
CA GLU A 11 -7.60 -10.40 -16.43
C GLU A 11 -7.73 -11.25 -15.16
N SER A 12 -6.57 -11.62 -14.60
CA SER A 12 -6.44 -12.27 -13.31
C SER A 12 -7.03 -11.36 -12.23
N ALA A 13 -8.32 -11.50 -11.95
CA ALA A 13 -8.95 -10.86 -10.81
C ALA A 13 -8.38 -11.47 -9.53
N THR A 14 -7.31 -10.87 -9.01
CA THR A 14 -6.79 -11.13 -7.67
C THR A 14 -7.96 -11.06 -6.67
N PRO A 15 -8.15 -12.06 -5.80
CA PRO A 15 -9.18 -11.99 -4.77
C PRO A 15 -9.06 -10.68 -3.98
N PRO A 16 -10.15 -10.02 -3.57
CA PRO A 16 -10.10 -8.70 -2.93
C PRO A 16 -9.15 -8.62 -1.73
N ASP A 17 -8.98 -9.72 -0.99
CA ASP A 17 -8.11 -9.78 0.18
C ASP A 17 -6.62 -9.93 -0.18
N ALA A 18 -6.30 -10.43 -1.38
CA ALA A 18 -4.92 -10.71 -1.78
C ALA A 18 -4.13 -9.44 -2.13
N VAL A 19 -4.77 -8.31 -2.42
CA VAL A 19 -4.05 -7.06 -2.74
C VAL A 19 -3.21 -6.58 -1.56
N LEU A 20 -3.76 -6.60 -0.33
CA LEU A 20 -3.01 -6.19 0.85
C LEU A 20 -1.90 -7.19 1.20
N ASP A 21 -2.14 -8.50 0.99
CA ASP A 21 -1.12 -9.54 1.19
C ASP A 21 0.04 -9.38 0.20
N GLU A 22 -0.26 -9.23 -1.09
CA GLU A 22 0.73 -9.06 -2.14
C GLU A 22 1.53 -7.77 -1.95
N LEU A 23 0.86 -6.68 -1.55
CA LEU A 23 1.52 -5.42 -1.24
C LEU A 23 2.43 -5.57 -0.02
N PHE A 24 1.96 -6.18 1.07
CA PHE A 24 2.76 -6.36 2.27
C PHE A 24 3.95 -7.29 2.04
N ALA A 25 3.77 -8.40 1.32
CA ALA A 25 4.86 -9.28 0.91
C ALA A 25 5.91 -8.55 0.05
N THR A 26 5.46 -7.65 -0.83
CA THR A 26 6.35 -6.79 -1.63
C THR A 26 7.12 -5.81 -0.75
N ILE A 27 6.48 -5.23 0.27
CA ILE A 27 7.12 -4.32 1.23
C ILE A 27 8.20 -5.05 2.03
N GLU A 28 7.89 -6.24 2.56
CA GLU A 28 8.85 -7.08 3.31
C GLU A 28 10.03 -7.52 2.42
N SER A 29 9.79 -7.97 1.20
CA SER A 29 10.88 -8.28 0.25
C SER A 29 11.78 -7.07 0.01
N ARG A 30 11.22 -5.86 -0.09
CA ARG A 30 12.02 -4.63 -0.27
C ARG A 30 12.75 -4.20 0.99
N LYS A 31 12.23 -4.51 2.19
CA LYS A 31 12.91 -4.33 3.49
C LYS A 31 14.16 -5.20 3.56
N ASP A 32 14.07 -6.44 3.10
CA ASP A 32 15.16 -7.41 3.15
C ASP A 32 16.21 -7.22 2.05
N GLU A 33 15.76 -7.00 0.81
CA GLU A 33 16.64 -6.97 -0.37
C GLU A 33 17.27 -5.59 -0.63
N LEU A 34 16.63 -4.52 -0.14
CA LEU A 34 17.05 -3.13 -0.33
C LEU A 34 17.49 -2.78 -1.78
N PRO A 35 16.67 -3.06 -2.81
CA PRO A 35 17.05 -2.82 -4.20
C PRO A 35 17.29 -1.33 -4.49
N GLU A 36 18.38 -1.02 -5.19
CA GLU A 36 18.72 0.35 -5.58
C GLU A 36 17.60 1.00 -6.42
N GLY A 37 17.29 2.26 -6.13
CA GLY A 37 16.26 3.03 -6.83
C GLY A 37 14.81 2.70 -6.45
N SER A 38 14.59 1.71 -5.57
CA SER A 38 13.24 1.42 -5.04
C SER A 38 12.80 2.47 -4.04
N TYR A 39 11.59 3.00 -4.24
CA TYR A 39 10.97 3.92 -3.28
C TYR A 39 10.77 3.26 -1.91
N THR A 40 10.24 2.04 -1.85
CA THR A 40 10.04 1.37 -0.55
C THR A 40 11.38 1.11 0.16
N ALA A 41 12.41 0.70 -0.57
CA ALA A 41 13.73 0.48 0.02
C ALA A 41 14.30 1.79 0.60
N SER A 42 14.09 2.92 -0.08
CA SER A 42 14.57 4.21 0.39
C SER A 42 13.91 4.65 1.70
N LEU A 43 12.65 4.25 1.96
CA LEU A 43 11.98 4.49 3.25
C LEU A 43 12.66 3.74 4.40
N PHE A 44 13.09 2.49 4.17
CA PHE A 44 13.81 1.68 5.17
C PHE A 44 15.24 2.16 5.43
N THR A 45 15.90 2.72 4.41
CA THR A 45 17.27 3.23 4.52
C THR A 45 17.34 4.73 4.78
N HIS A 46 16.20 5.41 4.98
CA HIS A 46 16.15 6.85 5.13
C HIS A 46 16.93 7.30 6.38
N GLU A 47 17.69 8.39 6.29
CA GLU A 47 18.52 8.87 7.42
C GLU A 47 17.68 9.29 8.65
N LYS A 48 16.45 9.75 8.41
CA LYS A 48 15.46 10.04 9.47
C LYS A 48 14.87 8.77 10.11
N GLY A 49 15.16 7.59 9.56
CA GLY A 49 14.56 6.32 9.94
C GLY A 49 13.05 6.37 9.88
N GLU A 50 12.41 5.76 10.89
CA GLU A 50 10.95 5.72 11.07
C GLU A 50 10.26 7.09 10.93
N ASN A 51 10.90 8.18 11.34
CA ASN A 51 10.30 9.52 11.24
C ASN A 51 9.95 9.90 9.80
N ALA A 52 10.68 9.41 8.79
CA ALA A 52 10.33 9.67 7.38
C ALA A 52 8.96 9.08 7.01
N VAL A 53 8.67 7.87 7.48
CA VAL A 53 7.38 7.20 7.23
C VAL A 53 6.27 7.87 8.03
N LEU A 54 6.55 8.27 9.29
CA LEU A 54 5.58 9.01 10.10
C LEU A 54 5.23 10.39 9.51
N GLU A 55 6.20 11.09 8.93
CA GLU A 55 5.96 12.34 8.19
C GLU A 55 5.01 12.10 7.01
N LYS A 56 5.25 11.06 6.21
CA LYS A 56 4.36 10.67 5.10
C LYS A 56 2.95 10.34 5.59
N ILE A 57 2.80 9.52 6.63
CA ILE A 57 1.47 9.22 7.21
C ILE A 57 0.72 10.51 7.58
N GLY A 58 1.41 11.51 8.17
CA GLY A 58 0.80 12.79 8.50
C GLY A 58 0.39 13.62 7.29
N GLU A 59 1.20 13.60 6.23
CA GLU A 59 0.93 14.22 4.93
C GLU A 59 -0.33 13.61 4.29
N GLU A 60 -0.33 12.29 4.05
CA GLU A 60 -1.44 11.57 3.40
C GLU A 60 -2.75 11.68 4.20
N THR A 61 -2.66 11.66 5.53
CA THR A 61 -3.83 11.88 6.39
C THR A 61 -4.43 13.27 6.15
N THR A 62 -3.58 14.28 6.03
CA THR A 62 -4.02 15.66 5.79
C THR A 62 -4.64 15.79 4.41
N GLU A 63 -4.04 15.19 3.39
CA GLU A 63 -4.53 15.21 2.01
C GLU A 63 -5.86 14.46 1.87
N ALA A 64 -6.00 13.27 2.46
CA ALA A 64 -7.27 12.55 2.50
C ALA A 64 -8.39 13.35 3.19
N ILE A 65 -8.08 14.08 4.28
CA ILE A 65 -9.05 14.97 4.94
C ILE A 65 -9.47 16.11 4.01
N LEU A 66 -8.53 16.72 3.29
CA LEU A 66 -8.82 17.81 2.36
C LEU A 66 -9.63 17.33 1.15
N ALA A 67 -9.27 16.19 0.57
CA ALA A 67 -10.01 15.57 -0.52
C ALA A 67 -11.46 15.25 -0.12
N ALA A 68 -11.65 14.68 1.07
CA ALA A 68 -12.99 14.43 1.62
C ALA A 68 -13.79 15.73 1.84
N LYS A 69 -13.13 16.79 2.34
CA LYS A 69 -13.78 18.10 2.53
C LYS A 69 -14.24 18.71 1.20
N ASP A 70 -13.51 18.48 0.12
CA ASP A 70 -13.76 19.06 -1.19
C ASP A 70 -14.63 18.16 -2.09
N ASP A 71 -15.17 17.06 -1.53
CA ASP A 71 -15.96 16.03 -2.24
C ASP A 71 -15.23 15.42 -3.46
N ASP A 72 -13.90 15.44 -3.44
CA ASP A 72 -13.06 14.86 -4.50
C ASP A 72 -12.86 13.37 -4.24
N ARG A 73 -13.61 12.54 -4.98
CA ARG A 73 -13.61 11.09 -4.80
C ARG A 73 -12.35 10.41 -5.32
N ASP A 74 -11.77 10.95 -6.38
CA ASP A 74 -10.60 10.35 -7.02
C ASP A 74 -9.39 10.61 -6.13
N GLU A 75 -9.22 11.86 -5.67
CA GLU A 75 -8.17 12.22 -4.73
C GLU A 75 -8.33 11.51 -3.40
N LEU A 76 -9.55 11.45 -2.84
CA LEU A 76 -9.79 10.72 -1.58
C LEU A 76 -9.38 9.25 -1.69
N THR A 77 -9.60 8.63 -2.85
CA THR A 77 -9.19 7.24 -3.09
C THR A 77 -7.67 7.11 -3.18
N ALA A 78 -7.00 8.04 -3.87
CA ALA A 78 -5.55 8.06 -4.01
C ALA A 78 -4.85 8.23 -2.66
N GLU A 79 -5.20 9.26 -1.89
CA GLU A 79 -4.53 9.57 -0.61
C GLU A 79 -4.87 8.55 0.47
N SER A 80 -6.05 7.93 0.40
CA SER A 80 -6.35 6.78 1.26
C SER A 80 -5.46 5.58 0.96
N ALA A 81 -5.13 5.35 -0.32
CA ALA A 81 -4.23 4.27 -0.72
C ALA A 81 -2.79 4.56 -0.27
N ASP A 82 -2.30 5.79 -0.43
CA ASP A 82 -0.98 6.19 0.03
C ASP A 82 -0.87 6.15 1.57
N LEU A 83 -1.91 6.57 2.28
CA LEU A 83 -2.00 6.41 3.73
C LEU A 83 -1.89 4.94 4.16
N VAL A 84 -2.65 4.05 3.51
CA VAL A 84 -2.61 2.60 3.82
C VAL A 84 -1.24 2.02 3.47
N TYR A 85 -0.65 2.39 2.33
CA TYR A 85 0.68 1.96 1.94
C TYR A 85 1.73 2.34 2.99
N HIS A 86 1.73 3.60 3.44
CA HIS A 86 2.68 4.06 4.45
C HIS A 86 2.43 3.45 5.82
N LEU A 87 1.18 3.15 6.17
CA LEU A 87 0.85 2.38 7.36
C LEU A 87 1.43 0.96 7.30
N LEU A 88 1.33 0.28 6.14
CA LEU A 88 1.91 -1.06 5.94
C LEU A 88 3.46 -1.04 6.00
N VAL A 89 4.10 0.00 5.47
CA VAL A 89 5.55 0.19 5.65
C VAL A 89 5.91 0.36 7.12
N LEU A 90 5.11 1.12 7.89
CA LEU A 90 5.31 1.25 9.33
C LEU A 90 5.12 -0.10 10.06
N PHE A 91 4.13 -0.91 9.66
CA PHE A 91 3.94 -2.26 10.19
C PHE A 91 5.18 -3.12 9.99
N ALA A 92 5.71 -3.15 8.77
CA ALA A 92 6.97 -3.81 8.45
C ALA A 92 8.14 -3.32 9.33
N MET A 93 8.27 -2.00 9.56
CA MET A 93 9.30 -1.45 10.46
C MET A 93 9.13 -1.85 11.94
N LYS A 94 7.90 -2.19 12.35
CA LYS A 94 7.55 -2.57 13.73
C LYS A 94 7.45 -4.08 13.92
N ASP A 95 7.79 -4.86 12.90
CA ASP A 95 7.65 -6.32 12.88
C ASP A 95 6.21 -6.77 13.19
N LEU A 96 5.23 -6.03 12.63
CA LEU A 96 3.80 -6.36 12.65
C LEU A 96 3.37 -6.91 11.28
N ASP A 97 2.41 -7.82 11.28
CA ASP A 97 1.86 -8.43 10.06
C ASP A 97 0.51 -7.78 9.67
N VAL A 98 0.13 -7.88 8.40
CA VAL A 98 -1.21 -7.48 7.92
C VAL A 98 -2.31 -8.26 8.63
N ASP A 99 -2.02 -9.48 9.09
CA ASP A 99 -2.95 -10.29 9.87
C ASP A 99 -3.23 -9.72 11.27
N ASP A 100 -2.28 -8.98 11.87
CA ASP A 100 -2.52 -8.26 13.12
C ASP A 100 -3.57 -7.16 12.92
N LEU A 101 -3.44 -6.39 11.82
CA LEU A 101 -4.42 -5.37 11.44
C LEU A 101 -5.79 -5.99 11.16
N ARG A 102 -5.84 -7.11 10.43
CA ARG A 102 -7.08 -7.81 10.12
C ARG A 102 -7.75 -8.37 11.37
N GLY A 103 -6.99 -8.90 12.32
CA GLY A 103 -7.49 -9.36 13.62
C GLY A 103 -8.22 -8.23 14.34
N GLU A 104 -7.54 -7.10 14.52
CA GLU A 104 -8.11 -5.91 15.16
C GLU A 104 -9.34 -5.36 14.40
N LEU A 105 -9.32 -5.35 13.06
CA LEU A 105 -10.48 -4.90 12.27
C LEU A 105 -11.68 -5.84 12.39
N ARG A 106 -11.46 -7.16 12.47
CA ARG A 106 -12.53 -8.15 12.67
C ARG A 106 -13.23 -7.95 14.00
N ASP A 107 -12.52 -7.51 15.04
CA ASP A 107 -13.10 -7.25 16.36
C ASP A 107 -13.99 -5.99 16.40
N ARG A 108 -14.02 -5.18 15.32
CA ARG A 108 -14.81 -3.94 15.24
C ARG A 108 -16.23 -4.12 14.71
N PHE A 109 -16.60 -5.30 14.23
CA PHE A 109 -17.94 -5.62 13.74
C PHE A 109 -18.42 -6.98 14.24
#